data_AF-A0A935HAE0-F1
#
_entry.id   AF-A0A935HAE0-F1
#
_cell.length_a   1.000
_cell.length_b   1.000
_cell.length_c   1.000
_cell.angle_alpha   90.00
_cell.angle_beta   90.00
_cell.angle_gamma   90.00
#
_symmetry.space_group_name_H-M   'P 1'
#
loop_
_entity.id
_entity.type
_entity.pdbx_description
1 polymer ?
#
loop_
_entity_poly.entity_id
_entity_poly.type
_entity_poly.pdbx_seq_one_letter_code
_entity_poly.pdbx_strand_id
1 'polypeptide(L)' 'MDSQLSTLGIDEVTLHHDLLIELGKVEMALELIQPDQETPAATQFQLLEGRRAKLNAMLLRLAA' A
#
# COMPACT_ATOMS: atom_id res chain seq x y z
N MET A 1 20.11 -6.82 -12.77
CA MET A 1 21.14 -6.89 -11.69
C MET A 1 20.36 -6.94 -10.38
N ASP A 2 19.62 -8.04 -10.16
CA ASP A 2 18.43 -8.02 -9.30
C ASP A 2 18.59 -8.98 -8.13
N SER A 3 19.56 -8.69 -7.26
CA SER A 3 19.83 -9.53 -6.09
C SER A 3 20.49 -8.73 -4.96
N GLN A 4 19.95 -7.56 -4.65
CA GLN A 4 20.24 -6.90 -3.37
C GLN A 4 19.18 -7.20 -2.30
N LEU A 5 17.99 -7.68 -2.69
CA LEU A 5 16.94 -8.11 -1.74
C LEU A 5 17.16 -9.52 -1.21
N SER A 6 17.72 -10.42 -2.04
CA SER A 6 18.04 -11.79 -1.63
C SER A 6 19.11 -11.86 -0.53
N THR A 7 19.95 -10.83 -0.36
CA THR A 7 20.99 -10.76 0.68
C THR A 7 20.44 -10.53 2.08
N LEU A 8 19.19 -10.10 2.21
CA LEU A 8 18.49 -9.89 3.48
C LEU A 8 17.54 -11.04 3.85
N GLY A 9 17.45 -12.10 3.01
CA GLY A 9 16.50 -13.20 3.21
C GLY A 9 15.03 -12.80 3.01
N ILE A 10 14.79 -11.68 2.34
CA ILE A 10 13.44 -11.20 2.03
C ILE A 10 13.00 -11.92 0.75
N ASP A 11 12.08 -12.88 0.90
CA ASP A 11 11.45 -13.55 -0.23
C ASP A 11 10.52 -12.57 -0.96
N GLU A 12 10.81 -12.34 -2.24
CA GLU A 12 10.09 -11.40 -3.10
C GLU A 12 8.62 -11.80 -3.26
N VAL A 13 8.30 -13.09 -3.23
CA VAL A 13 6.93 -13.60 -3.29
C VAL A 13 6.17 -13.26 -2.02
N THR A 14 6.77 -13.52 -0.86
CA THR A 14 6.21 -13.16 0.44
C THR A 14 6.02 -11.64 0.56
N LEU A 15 7.00 -10.84 0.14
CA LEU A 15 6.90 -9.39 0.14
C LEU A 15 5.77 -8.88 -0.79
N HIS A 16 5.65 -9.45 -1.99
CA HIS A 16 4.57 -9.11 -2.92
C HIS A 16 3.19 -9.41 -2.30
N HIS A 17 3.04 -10.58 -1.69
CA HIS A 17 1.82 -10.97 -1.00
C HIS A 17 1.48 -10.04 0.18
N ASP A 18 2.46 -9.70 1.01
CA ASP A 18 2.28 -8.79 2.15
C ASP A 18 1.86 -7.38 1.70
N LEU A 19 2.44 -6.89 0.60
CA LEU A 19 2.06 -5.61 0.00
C LEU A 19 0.61 -5.62 -0.53
N LEU A 20 0.15 -6.73 -1.13
CA LEU A 20 -1.24 -6.89 -1.56
C LEU A 20 -2.21 -6.88 -0.36
N ILE A 21 -1.85 -7.54 0.74
CA ILE A 21 -2.64 -7.51 1.98
C ILE A 21 -2.75 -6.08 2.51
N GLU A 22 -1.63 -5.37 2.61
CA GLU A 22 -1.61 -3.99 3.10
C GLU A 22 -2.38 -3.04 2.18
N LEU A 23 -2.33 -3.26 0.86
CA LEU A 23 -3.13 -2.51 -0.10
C LEU A 23 -4.63 -2.71 0.15
N GLY A 24 -5.08 -3.96 0.28
CA GLY A 24 -6.48 -4.27 0.56
C GLY A 24 -6.97 -3.66 1.89
N LYS A 25 -6.14 -3.62 2.93
CA LYS A 25 -6.48 -2.93 4.19
C LYS A 25 -6.68 -1.42 4.00
N VAL A 26 -5.83 -0.79 3.19
CA VAL A 26 -5.93 0.65 2.89
C VAL A 26 -7.19 0.94 2.06
N GLU A 27 -7.51 0.09 1.09
CA GLU A 27 -8.74 0.22 0.28
C GLU A 27 -9.99 0.08 1.15
N MET A 28 -10.06 -0.94 2.00
CA MET A 28 -11.16 -1.07 2.98
C MET A 28 -11.26 0.14 3.90
N ALA A 29 -10.13 0.70 4.36
CA ALA A 29 -10.13 1.90 5.20
C ALA A 29 -10.62 3.14 4.45
N LEU A 30 -10.30 3.29 3.16
CA LEU A 30 -10.81 4.37 2.31
C LEU A 30 -12.32 4.26 2.11
N GLU A 31 -12.85 3.05 1.89
CA GLU A 31 -14.29 2.80 1.74
C GLU A 31 -15.10 3.15 3.00
N LEU A 32 -14.47 3.01 4.18
CA LEU A 32 -15.10 3.37 5.46
C LEU A 32 -15.18 4.88 5.70
N ILE A 33 -14.43 5.69 4.96
CA ILE A 33 -14.49 7.15 5.07
C ILE A 33 -15.77 7.63 4.38
N GLN A 34 -16.78 7.93 5.18
CA GLN A 34 -18.03 8.49 4.67
C GLN A 34 -17.80 9.93 4.18
N PRO A 35 -18.40 10.32 3.03
CA PRO A 35 -18.26 11.65 2.45
C PRO A 35 -18.83 12.79 3.32
N ASP A 36 -19.63 12.45 4.33
CA ASP A 36 -20.37 13.40 5.18
C ASP A 36 -19.66 13.71 6.52
N GLN A 37 -18.43 13.21 6.72
CA GLN A 37 -17.64 13.48 7.90
C GLN A 37 -16.83 14.78 7.68
N GLU A 38 -17.22 15.87 8.33
CA GLU A 38 -16.51 17.15 8.19
C GLU A 38 -15.04 17.03 8.65
N THR A 39 -14.16 17.80 7.97
CA THR A 39 -12.72 18.10 8.20
C THR A 39 -11.71 16.98 8.53
N PRO A 40 -11.66 16.32 9.71
CA PRO A 40 -10.74 15.21 9.98
C PRO A 40 -10.80 14.03 9.00
N ALA A 41 -11.93 13.79 8.33
CA ALA A 41 -12.05 12.69 7.36
C ALA A 41 -11.32 12.99 6.03
N ALA A 42 -11.30 14.25 5.58
CA ALA A 42 -10.61 14.64 4.35
C ALA A 42 -9.09 14.48 4.48
N THR A 43 -8.51 14.84 5.63
CA THR A 43 -7.08 14.63 5.89
C THR A 43 -6.73 13.15 5.98
N GLN A 44 -7.55 12.35 6.65
CA GLN A 44 -7.35 10.89 6.73
C GLN A 44 -7.46 10.23 5.36
N PHE A 45 -8.42 10.67 4.54
CA PHE A 45 -8.57 10.21 3.16
C PHE A 45 -7.32 10.50 2.34
N GLN A 46 -6.80 11.73 2.38
CA GLN A 46 -5.57 12.10 1.67
C GLN A 46 -4.35 11.28 2.12
N LEU A 47 -4.23 10.99 3.42
CA LEU A 47 -3.15 10.15 3.94
C LEU A 47 -3.25 8.70 3.44
N LEU A 48 -4.44 8.12 3.47
CA LEU A 48 -4.69 6.77 2.97
C LEU A 48 -4.50 6.67 1.46
N GLU A 49 -4.95 7.66 0.70
CA GLU A 49 -4.70 7.79 -0.74
C GLU A 49 -3.20 7.85 -1.05
N GLY A 50 -2.45 8.66 -0.31
CA GLY A 50 -0.99 8.73 -0.44
C GLY A 50 -0.32 7.39 -0.09
N ARG A 51 -0.85 6.65 0.88
CA ARG A 51 -0.36 5.30 1.22
C ARG A 51 -0.68 4.28 0.12
N ARG A 52 -1.90 4.31 -0.44
CA ARG A 52 -2.31 3.47 -1.57
C ARG A 52 -1.39 3.66 -2.78
N ALA A 53 -1.12 4.92 -3.14
CA ALA A 53 -0.22 5.26 -4.24
C ALA A 53 1.20 4.70 -4.04
N LYS A 54 1.74 4.80 -2.81
CA LYS A 54 3.05 4.24 -2.46
C LYS A 54 3.09 2.72 -2.57
N LEU A 55 2.07 2.03 -2.05
CA LEU A 55 1.97 0.57 -2.13
C LEU A 55 1.88 0.09 -3.59
N ASN A 56 1.08 0.76 -4.41
CA ASN A 56 1.01 0.47 -5.85
C ASN A 56 2.35 0.69 -6.56
N ALA A 57 3.08 1.75 -6.24
CA ALA A 57 4.40 1.97 -6.82
C ALA A 57 5.42 0.88 -6.41
N MET A 58 5.35 0.38 -5.17
CA MET A 58 6.18 -0.73 -4.71
C MET A 58 5.82 -2.04 -5.41
N LEU A 59 4.53 -2.34 -5.56
CA LEU A 59 4.05 -3.52 -6.29
C LEU A 59 4.47 -3.50 -7.76
N LEU A 60 4.35 -2.37 -8.43
CA LEU A 60 4.80 -2.20 -9.82
C LEU A 60 6.31 -2.43 -9.96
N ARG A 61 7.10 -1.99 -8.97
CA ARG A 61 8.56 -2.18 -8.96
C ARG A 61 8.97 -3.63 -8.69
N LEU A 62 8.16 -4.39 -7.95
CA LEU A 62 8.38 -5.82 -7.68
C LEU A 62 7.93 -6.72 -8.84
N ALA A 63 6.96 -6.27 -9.64
CA ALA A 63 6.45 -7.00 -10.80
C ALA A 63 7.22 -6.71 -12.11
N ALA A 64 8.13 -5.75 -12.11
CA ALA A 64 8.95 -5.32 -13.26
C ALA A 64 10.35 -5.93 -13.20
#